data_AF-A0A3R9UG79-F1
#
_entry.id   AF-A0A3R9UG79-F1
#
_cell.length_a   1.000
_cell.length_b   1.000
_cell.length_c   1.000
_cell.angle_alpha   90.00
_cell.angle_beta   90.00
_cell.angle_gamma   90.00
#
_symmetry.space_group_name_H-M   'P 1'
#
loop_
_entity.id
_entity.type
_entity.pdbx_description
1 polymer ?
#
loop_
_entity_poly.entity_id
_entity_poly.type
_entity_poly.pdbx_seq_one_letter_code
_entity_poly.pdbx_strand_id
1 'polypeptide(L)'
;MVSRKKEKKRPDWGVPKGIVLLATPEGWCTSVLTTEGGMICGRLDVPINTDPQDARAVAAVMVTELARDFHDIDVDVSWDPPQEPWSWTAQVTLAVNGEQPSPDTQRGTAS
;
A
#
# COMPACT_ATOMS: atom_id res chain seq x y z
N MET A 1 -23.30 -37.71 2.61
CA MET A 1 -21.88 -37.31 2.79
C MET A 1 -21.86 -35.80 2.99
N VAL A 2 -21.50 -35.33 4.18
CA VAL A 2 -21.38 -33.89 4.47
C VAL A 2 -20.00 -33.41 4.02
N SER A 3 -19.98 -32.61 2.96
CA SER A 3 -18.76 -31.94 2.51
C SER A 3 -18.32 -30.95 3.58
N ARG A 4 -17.28 -31.30 4.35
CA ARG A 4 -16.56 -30.33 5.19
C ARG A 4 -15.90 -29.32 4.26
N LYS A 5 -16.49 -28.14 4.10
CA LYS A 5 -15.79 -26.95 3.62
C LYS A 5 -14.64 -26.74 4.59
N LYS A 6 -13.42 -27.15 4.22
CA LYS A 6 -12.22 -26.65 4.89
C LYS A 6 -12.28 -25.13 4.72
N GLU A 7 -12.55 -24.41 5.80
CA GLU A 7 -12.07 -23.04 5.92
C GLU A 7 -10.58 -23.10 5.59
N LYS A 8 -10.22 -22.62 4.40
CA LYS A 8 -8.82 -22.38 4.08
C LYS A 8 -8.39 -21.40 5.15
N LYS A 9 -7.46 -21.80 6.03
CA LYS A 9 -6.78 -20.87 6.92
C LYS A 9 -6.40 -19.68 6.03
N ARG A 10 -6.95 -18.50 6.33
CA ARG A 10 -6.52 -17.27 5.67
C ARG A 10 -4.99 -17.27 5.79
N PRO A 11 -4.25 -17.06 4.69
CA PRO A 11 -2.80 -16.99 4.82
C PRO A 11 -2.49 -15.91 5.86
N ASP A 12 -1.53 -16.16 6.74
CA ASP A 12 -1.07 -15.15 7.69
C ASP A 12 -0.31 -14.09 6.90
N TRP A 13 -1.02 -13.13 6.30
CA TRP A 13 -0.42 -12.09 5.45
C TRP A 13 0.40 -11.07 6.24
N GLY A 14 0.45 -11.15 7.58
CA GLY A 14 1.18 -10.22 8.44
C GLY A 14 0.69 -8.77 8.30
N VAL A 15 0.85 -7.93 9.33
CA VAL A 15 0.47 -6.52 9.21
C VAL A 15 1.48 -5.82 8.29
N PRO A 16 1.06 -5.15 7.20
CA PRO A 16 1.99 -4.46 6.32
C PRO A 16 2.66 -3.29 7.06
N LYS A 17 3.97 -3.19 6.90
CA LYS A 17 4.84 -2.17 7.51
C LYS A 17 5.62 -1.36 6.46
N GLY A 18 5.86 -1.94 5.29
CA GLY A 18 6.59 -1.24 4.23
C GLY A 18 6.33 -1.85 2.86
N ILE A 19 6.70 -1.10 1.83
CA ILE A 19 6.57 -1.50 0.42
C ILE A 19 7.91 -1.24 -0.27
N VAL A 20 8.32 -2.17 -1.13
CA VAL A 20 9.35 -1.94 -2.14
C VAL A 20 8.69 -2.14 -3.50
N LEU A 21 8.72 -1.12 -4.33
CA LEU A 21 8.23 -1.14 -5.70
C LEU A 21 9.40 -1.05 -6.65
N LEU A 22 9.47 -1.99 -7.60
CA LEU A 22 10.55 -2.08 -8.58
C LEU A 22 9.97 -2.03 -9.99
N ALA A 23 10.50 -1.13 -10.81
CA ALA A 23 10.28 -1.14 -12.25
C ALA A 23 11.27 -2.10 -12.91
N THR A 24 10.77 -3.12 -13.60
CA THR A 24 11.59 -4.07 -14.35
C THR A 24 11.21 -4.06 -15.83
N PRO A 25 12.09 -4.52 -16.73
CA PRO A 25 11.75 -4.68 -18.15
C PRO A 25 10.60 -5.66 -18.44
N GLU A 26 10.16 -6.43 -17.44
CA GLU A 26 9.03 -7.35 -17.55
C GLU A 26 7.75 -6.80 -16.91
N GLY A 27 7.81 -5.62 -16.29
CA GLY A 27 6.70 -5.01 -15.56
C GLY A 27 7.09 -4.59 -14.14
N TRP A 28 6.07 -4.39 -13.32
CA TRP A 28 6.20 -3.85 -11.97
C TRP A 28 6.20 -4.98 -10.94
N CYS A 29 7.23 -5.02 -10.10
CA CYS A 29 7.35 -5.95 -8.99
C CYS A 29 7.10 -5.22 -7.67
N THR A 30 6.34 -5.84 -6.78
CA THR A 30 6.02 -5.32 -5.45
C THR A 30 6.45 -6.30 -4.38
N SER A 31 7.15 -5.82 -3.37
CA SER A 31 7.46 -6.55 -2.15
C SER A 31 6.86 -5.82 -0.95
N VAL A 32 5.91 -6.45 -0.26
CA VAL A 32 5.31 -5.93 0.96
C VAL A 32 6.03 -6.52 2.16
N LEU A 33 6.59 -5.66 3.00
CA LEU A 33 7.25 -6.01 4.26
C LEU A 33 6.21 -6.04 5.37
N THR A 34 6.24 -7.09 6.19
CA THR A 34 5.32 -7.25 7.32
C THR A 34 6.01 -7.00 8.66
N THR A 35 5.25 -6.64 9.69
CA THR A 35 5.77 -6.45 11.06
C THR A 35 6.46 -7.67 11.64
N GLU A 36 6.00 -8.87 11.26
CA GLU A 36 6.53 -10.17 11.69
C GLU A 36 7.86 -10.53 11.01
N GLY A 37 8.39 -9.66 10.13
CA GLY A 37 9.59 -9.90 9.35
C GLY A 37 9.38 -10.78 8.11
N GLY A 38 8.12 -11.12 7.80
CA GLY A 38 7.75 -11.76 6.53
C GLY A 38 7.74 -10.77 5.36
N MET A 39 7.92 -11.30 4.15
CA MET A 39 7.86 -10.54 2.89
C MET A 39 6.93 -11.24 1.91
N ILE A 40 6.05 -10.47 1.30
CA ILE A 40 5.13 -10.92 0.25
C ILE A 40 5.55 -10.29 -1.07
N CYS A 41 5.95 -11.13 -2.03
CA CYS A 41 6.32 -10.67 -3.36
C CYS A 41 5.19 -10.90 -4.35
N GLY A 42 4.99 -9.96 -5.25
CA GLY A 42 3.98 -10.02 -6.31
C GLY A 42 4.34 -9.13 -7.50
N ARG A 43 3.51 -9.21 -8.54
CA ARG A 43 3.51 -8.24 -9.64
C ARG A 43 2.36 -7.27 -9.43
N LEU A 44 2.59 -6.01 -9.78
CA LEU A 44 1.52 -5.02 -9.83
C LEU A 44 0.79 -5.17 -11.17
N ASP A 45 -0.54 -5.25 -11.13
CA ASP A 45 -1.39 -5.42 -12.32
C ASP A 45 -1.58 -4.09 -13.06
N VAL A 46 -0.48 -3.53 -13.56
CA VAL A 46 -0.45 -2.30 -14.35
C VAL A 46 0.44 -2.47 -15.58
N PRO A 47 0.18 -1.74 -16.68
CA PRO A 47 1.06 -1.76 -17.85
C PRO A 47 2.52 -1.45 -17.51
N ILE A 48 3.46 -2.05 -18.24
CA ILE A 48 4.89 -1.82 -18.02
C ILE A 48 5.29 -0.34 -18.14
N ASN A 49 4.66 0.41 -19.05
CA ASN A 49 4.95 1.83 -19.29
C ASN A 49 4.14 2.78 -18.38
N THR A 50 3.55 2.28 -17.30
CA THR A 50 2.85 3.11 -16.31
C THR A 50 3.81 4.12 -15.69
N ASP A 51 3.35 5.35 -15.45
CA ASP A 51 4.17 6.35 -14.77
C ASP A 51 4.52 5.87 -13.35
N PRO A 52 5.75 6.08 -12.85
CA PRO A 52 6.11 5.66 -11.51
C PRO A 52 5.23 6.25 -10.39
N GLN A 53 4.64 7.43 -10.57
CA GLN A 53 3.67 7.98 -9.63
C GLN A 53 2.38 7.17 -9.61
N ASP A 54 1.85 6.82 -10.79
CA ASP A 54 0.64 6.01 -10.90
C ASP A 54 0.87 4.59 -10.37
N ALA A 55 2.02 3.97 -10.69
CA ALA A 55 2.39 2.66 -10.16
C ALA A 55 2.52 2.68 -8.63
N ARG A 56 3.08 3.75 -8.05
CA ARG A 56 3.12 3.96 -6.59
C ARG A 56 1.72 4.12 -6.00
N ALA A 57 0.80 4.84 -6.66
CA ALA A 57 -0.57 4.99 -6.19
C ALA A 57 -1.31 3.65 -6.19
N VAL A 58 -1.20 2.86 -7.26
CA VAL A 58 -1.84 1.52 -7.33
C VAL A 58 -1.25 0.57 -6.28
N ALA A 59 0.08 0.60 -6.07
CA ALA A 59 0.73 -0.20 -5.03
C ALA A 59 0.27 0.20 -3.62
N ALA A 60 0.05 1.50 -3.36
CA ALA A 60 -0.49 1.98 -2.11
C ALA A 60 -1.92 1.47 -1.86
N VAL A 61 -2.81 1.60 -2.86
CA VAL A 61 -4.19 1.08 -2.78
C VAL A 61 -4.20 -0.41 -2.49
N MET A 62 -3.39 -1.19 -3.22
CA MET A 62 -3.27 -2.64 -3.00
C MET A 62 -2.89 -2.98 -1.55
N VAL A 63 -1.98 -2.23 -0.94
CA VAL A 63 -1.55 -2.48 0.44
C VAL A 63 -2.60 -2.03 1.46
N THR A 64 -3.29 -0.92 1.20
CA THR A 64 -4.42 -0.49 2.03
C THR A 64 -5.56 -1.51 2.01
N GLU A 65 -5.89 -2.05 0.83
CA GLU A 65 -6.88 -3.13 0.69
C GLU A 65 -6.42 -4.41 1.42
N LEU A 66 -5.15 -4.81 1.27
CA LEU A 66 -4.59 -5.95 2.00
C LEU A 66 -4.70 -5.77 3.53
N ALA A 67 -4.37 -4.58 4.03
CA ALA A 67 -4.44 -4.28 5.46
C ALA A 67 -5.90 -4.36 5.96
N ARG A 68 -6.84 -3.82 5.19
CA ARG A 68 -8.27 -3.82 5.52
C ARG A 68 -8.89 -5.21 5.45
N ASP A 69 -8.65 -5.96 4.37
CA ASP A 69 -9.27 -7.27 4.15
C ASP A 69 -8.77 -8.36 5.10
N PHE A 70 -7.50 -8.29 5.52
CA PHE A 70 -6.89 -9.31 6.37
C PHE A 70 -6.79 -8.92 7.84
N HIS A 71 -6.73 -7.63 8.16
CA HIS A 71 -6.50 -7.15 9.53
C HIS A 71 -7.53 -6.12 10.02
N ASP A 72 -8.49 -5.70 9.19
CA ASP A 72 -9.51 -4.69 9.54
C ASP A 72 -8.93 -3.37 10.06
N ILE A 73 -7.75 -2.99 9.55
CA ILE A 73 -7.07 -1.73 9.89
C ILE A 73 -7.01 -0.82 8.67
N ASP A 74 -7.04 0.48 8.94
CA ASP A 74 -6.77 1.51 7.94
C ASP A 74 -5.30 1.93 8.03
N VAL A 75 -4.65 2.11 6.88
CA VAL A 75 -3.22 2.41 6.78
C VAL A 75 -2.95 3.49 5.74
N ASP A 76 -2.00 4.35 6.06
CA ASP A 76 -1.43 5.32 5.15
C ASP A 76 -0.08 4.83 4.61
N VAL A 77 0.19 5.13 3.33
CA VAL A 77 1.43 4.76 2.65
C VAL A 77 2.20 6.03 2.31
N SER A 78 3.34 6.20 2.99
CA SER A 78 4.24 7.32 2.80
C SER A 78 5.49 6.88 2.03
N TRP A 79 5.63 7.36 0.79
CA TRP A 79 6.77 7.05 -0.07
C TRP A 79 8.02 7.84 0.34
N ASP A 80 9.14 7.14 0.48
CA ASP A 80 10.45 7.75 0.69
C ASP A 80 10.92 8.50 -0.57
N PRO A 81 11.80 9.50 -0.44
CA PRO A 81 12.46 10.10 -1.59
C PRO A 81 13.17 9.03 -2.43
N PRO A 82 12.94 9.00 -3.76
CA PRO A 82 13.51 7.95 -4.61
C PRO A 82 15.04 7.99 -4.57
N GLN A 83 15.64 6.86 -4.20
CA GLN A 83 17.09 6.70 -4.19
C GLN A 83 17.60 6.24 -5.57
N GLU A 84 16.78 5.48 -6.28
CA GLU A 84 17.08 4.96 -7.62
C GLU A 84 15.87 5.20 -8.55
N PRO A 85 16.09 5.39 -9.86
CA PRO A 85 15.00 5.69 -10.79
C PRO A 85 14.12 4.47 -11.14
N TRP A 86 14.47 3.26 -10.67
CA TRP A 86 13.69 2.02 -10.86
C TRP A 86 13.23 1.40 -9.53
N SER A 87 13.51 2.03 -8.39
CA SER A 87 13.23 1.49 -7.06
C SER A 87 12.67 2.56 -6.13
N TRP A 88 11.51 2.25 -5.53
CA TRP A 88 10.83 3.13 -4.58
C TRP A 88 10.49 2.34 -3.33
N THR A 89 10.77 2.93 -2.17
CA THR A 89 10.36 2.40 -0.88
C THR A 89 9.28 3.25 -0.25
N ALA A 90 8.40 2.62 0.51
CA ALA A 90 7.42 3.32 1.32
C ALA A 90 7.33 2.72 2.71
N GLN A 91 7.00 3.56 3.67
CA GLN A 91 6.58 3.18 5.01
C GLN A 91 5.06 3.09 5.06
N VAL A 92 4.55 2.05 5.71
CA VAL A 92 3.12 1.87 5.97
C VAL A 92 2.89 2.18 7.45
N THR A 93 2.01 3.13 7.72
CA THR A 93 1.65 3.50 9.10
C THR A 93 0.15 3.34 9.30
N LEU A 94 -0.28 3.07 10.54
CA LEU A 94 -1.71 3.05 10.84
C LEU A 94 -2.27 4.44 10.56
N ALA A 95 -3.32 4.49 9.75
CA ALA A 95 -4.03 5.72 9.52
C ALA A 95 -4.67 6.12 10.86
N VAL A 96 -4.15 7.20 11.45
CA VAL A 96 -4.84 7.83 12.56
C VAL A 96 -6.11 8.39 11.91
N ASN A 97 -7.29 7.89 12.29
CA ASN A 97 -8.57 8.50 11.93
C ASN A 97 -8.71 9.83 12.69
N GLY A 98 -7.76 10.74 12.47
CA GLY A 98 -7.86 12.13 12.80
C GLY A 98 -8.59 12.77 11.64
N GLU A 99 -9.82 13.20 11.91
CA GLU A 99 -10.49 14.28 11.22
C GLU A 99 -9.48 15.14 10.43
N GLN A 100 -9.52 15.04 9.10
CA GLN A 100 -8.81 15.98 8.24
C GLN A 100 -9.17 17.38 8.77
N PRO A 101 -8.20 18.25 9.11
CA PRO A 101 -8.52 19.64 9.32
C PRO A 101 -9.05 20.15 7.98
N SER A 102 -10.37 20.27 7.90
CA SER A 102 -11.03 20.96 6.79
C SER A 102 -10.38 22.33 6.68
N PRO A 103 -9.97 22.78 5.49
CA PRO A 103 -9.47 24.13 5.30
C PRO A 103 -10.67 25.10 5.33
N ASP A 104 -11.31 25.22 6.49
CA ASP A 104 -12.25 26.27 6.77
C ASP A 104 -11.49 27.44 7.41
N THR A 105 -11.60 28.60 6.76
CA THR A 105 -11.10 29.96 7.13
C THR A 105 -9.84 30.36 6.34
N GLN A 106 -9.87 31.33 5.43
CA GLN A 106 -10.34 32.69 5.69
C GLN A 106 -10.92 33.42 4.46
N ARG A 107 -12.22 33.70 4.53
CA ARG A 107 -12.89 34.81 3.84
C ARG A 107 -12.61 36.11 4.64
N GLY A 108 -12.21 37.18 3.96
CA GLY A 108 -12.02 38.54 4.51
C GLY A 108 -10.54 38.89 4.68
N THR A 109 -10.01 40.02 4.21
CA THR A 109 -10.52 41.39 4.37
C THR A 109 -10.02 42.33 3.25
N ALA A 110 -10.88 43.29 2.90
CA ALA A 110 -10.56 44.46 2.08
C ALA A 110 -9.50 45.37 2.71
N SER A 111 -8.69 46.03 1.88
CA SER A 111 -8.36 47.46 1.93
C SER A 111 -7.65 47.87 0.64
#